data_AF-A0A0A1MN80-F1
#
_entry.id   AF-A0A0A1MN80-F1
#
_cell.length_a   1.000
_cell.length_b   1.000
_cell.length_c   1.000
_cell.angle_alpha   90.00
_cell.angle_beta   90.00
_cell.angle_gamma   90.00
#
_symmetry.space_group_name_H-M   'P 1'
#
loop_
_entity.id
_entity.type
_entity.pdbx_description
1 polymer ?
#
loop_
_entity_poly.entity_id
_entity_poly.type
_entity_poly.pdbx_seq_one_letter_code
_entity_poly.pdbx_strand_id
1 'polypeptide(L)' 'MKITSLEAKRKQKAMEEIVVLPVYDSIRVNDEGELVGEIVAYKEVPKYMLEEDDL' A
#
# COMPACT_ATOMS: atom_id res chain seq x y z
N MET A 1 -23.34 -19.48 -15.10
CA MET A 1 -22.31 -19.32 -14.05
C MET A 1 -21.04 -18.78 -14.71
N LYS A 2 -20.54 -17.59 -14.30
CA LYS A 2 -19.24 -17.11 -14.78
C LYS A 2 -18.15 -17.97 -14.11
N ILE A 3 -17.62 -18.94 -14.84
CA ILE A 3 -16.51 -19.78 -14.37
C ILE A 3 -15.27 -18.89 -14.39
N THR A 4 -14.92 -18.30 -13.24
CA THR A 4 -13.62 -17.64 -13.07
C THR A 4 -12.55 -18.73 -13.02
N SER A 5 -11.55 -18.64 -13.90
CA SER A 5 -10.45 -19.60 -13.91
C SER A 5 -9.69 -19.56 -12.57
N LEU A 6 -9.06 -20.69 -12.23
CA LEU A 6 -8.22 -20.79 -11.04
C LEU A 6 -7.09 -19.72 -11.07
N GLU A 7 -6.59 -19.42 -12.26
CA GLU A 7 -5.58 -18.39 -12.52
C GLU A 7 -6.10 -16.98 -12.21
N ALA A 8 -7.34 -16.66 -12.60
CA ALA A 8 -7.96 -15.37 -12.28
C ALA A 8 -8.15 -15.18 -10.77
N LYS A 9 -8.54 -16.25 -10.04
CA LYS A 9 -8.64 -16.23 -8.57
C LYS A 9 -7.28 -16.03 -7.90
N ARG A 10 -6.22 -16.69 -8.41
CA ARG A 10 -4.86 -16.51 -7.89
C ARG A 10 -4.36 -15.09 -8.11
N LYS A 11 -4.64 -14.49 -9.26
CA LYS A 11 -4.29 -13.10 -9.57
C LYS A 11 -5.05 -12.10 -8.69
N GLN A 12 -6.34 -12.33 -8.46
CA GLN A 12 -7.13 -11.53 -7.51
C GLN A 12 -6.55 -11.60 -6.10
N LYS A 13 -6.26 -12.81 -5.60
CA LYS A 13 -5.66 -12.99 -4.28
C LYS A 13 -4.31 -12.29 -4.14
N ALA A 14 -3.44 -12.40 -5.15
CA ALA A 14 -2.15 -11.69 -5.16
C ALA A 14 -2.32 -10.16 -5.15
N MET A 15 -3.32 -9.62 -5.85
CA MET A 15 -3.63 -8.18 -5.79
C MET A 15 -4.26 -7.76 -4.45
N GLU A 16 -5.01 -8.64 -3.79
CA GLU A 16 -5.54 -8.39 -2.44
C GLU A 16 -4.44 -8.33 -1.38
N GLU A 17 -3.28 -8.93 -1.63
CA GLU A 17 -2.12 -8.98 -0.74
C GLU A 17 -1.15 -7.81 -0.94
N ILE A 18 -1.33 -6.96 -1.96
CA ILE A 18 -0.48 -5.81 -2.27
C ILE A 18 -1.20 -4.50 -1.93
N VAL A 19 -0.49 -3.54 -1.36
CA VAL A 19 -0.95 -2.17 -1.09
C VAL A 19 -0.06 -1.20 -1.84
N VAL A 20 -0.65 -0.12 -2.34
CA VAL A 20 0.08 0.98 -2.94
C VAL A 20 0.25 2.08 -1.89
N LEU A 21 1.49 2.36 -1.51
CA LEU A 21 1.81 3.42 -0.55
C LEU A 21 2.46 4.63 -1.24
N PRO A 22 2.10 5.86 -0.85
CA PRO A 22 2.80 7.06 -1.30
C PRO A 22 4.20 7.12 -0.69
N VAL A 23 5.17 7.54 -1.50
CA VAL A 23 6.55 7.82 -1.10
C VAL A 23 6.74 9.33 -1.13
N TYR A 24 7.15 9.87 0.01
CA TYR A 24 7.40 11.30 0.18
C TYR A 24 8.89 11.59 0.05
N ASP A 25 9.26 12.68 -0.63
CA ASP A 25 10.66 13.14 -0.71
C ASP A 25 11.11 13.78 0.61
N SER A 26 10.21 14.56 1.22
CA SER A 26 10.38 15.11 2.56
C SER A 26 9.05 15.14 3.29
N ILE A 27 9.10 14.92 4.61
CA ILE A 27 7.97 15.04 5.53
C ILE A 27 8.37 16.02 6.61
N ARG A 28 7.56 17.04 6.84
CA ARG A 28 7.75 18.05 7.89
C ARG A 28 6.43 18.39 8.55
N VAL A 29 6.50 18.96 9.75
CA VAL A 29 5.34 19.52 10.44
C VAL A 29 5.23 21.00 10.06
N ASN A 30 4.04 21.46 9.68
CA ASN A 30 3.77 22.87 9.39
C ASN A 30 3.49 23.68 10.68
N ASP A 31 3.26 24.98 10.54
CA ASP A 31 2.98 25.87 11.68
C ASP A 31 1.63 25.58 12.38
N GLU A 32 0.76 24.80 11.74
CA GLU A 32 -0.54 24.36 12.26
C GLU A 32 -0.43 23.00 12.99
N GLY A 33 0.75 22.39 13.00
CA GLY A 33 1.00 21.08 13.61
C GLY A 33 0.65 19.88 12.69
N GLU A 34 0.38 20.12 11.42
CA GLU A 34 0.03 19.09 10.44
C GLU A 34 1.27 18.54 9.73
N LEU A 35 1.27 17.23 9.46
CA LEU A 35 2.28 16.59 8.62
C LEU A 35 2.04 16.95 7.15
N VAL A 36 3.01 17.63 6.56
CA VAL A 36 3.01 17.99 5.13
C VAL A 36 4.25 17.42 4.46
N GLY A 37 4.08 16.91 3.25
CA GLY A 37 5.15 16.34 2.46
C GLY A 37 4.79 16.27 0.98
N GLU A 38 5.81 16.28 0.13
CA GLU A 38 5.63 16.14 -1.32
C GLU A 38 5.68 14.67 -1.72
N ILE A 39 4.60 14.17 -2.34
CA ILE A 39 4.55 12.81 -2.89
C ILE A 39 5.31 12.79 -4.21
N VAL A 40 6.37 11.99 -4.27
CA VAL A 40 7.20 11.84 -5.49
C VAL A 40 6.98 10.53 -6.21
N ALA A 41 6.46 9.51 -5.51
CA ALA A 41 6.18 8.22 -6.12
C ALA A 41 5.09 7.45 -5.36
N TYR A 42 4.65 6.36 -5.97
CA TYR A 42 3.83 5.33 -5.33
C TYR A 42 4.55 3.99 -5.47
N LYS A 43 4.58 3.21 -4.38
CA LYS A 43 5.25 1.92 -4.36
C LYS A 43 4.26 0.82 -3.95
N GLU A 44 4.27 -0.26 -4.71
CA GLU A 44 3.58 -1.50 -4.35
C GLU A 44 4.38 -2.24 -3.28
N VAL A 45 3.73 -2.52 -2.15
CA VAL A 45 4.30 -3.24 -1.02
C VAL A 45 3.33 -4.33 -0.55
N PRO A 46 3.83 -5.52 -0.17
CA PRO A 46 2.97 -6.54 0.42
C PRO A 46 2.40 -6.12 1.77
N LYS A 47 1.12 -6.45 2.02
CA LYS A 47 0.41 -6.15 3.28
C LYS A 47 1.13 -6.65 4.53
N TYR A 48 1.71 -7.84 4.47
CA TYR A 48 2.40 -8.45 5.60
C TYR A 48 3.61 -7.63 6.09
N MET A 49 4.15 -6.71 5.28
CA MET A 49 5.24 -5.80 5.71
C MET A 49 4.74 -4.59 6.52
N LEU A 50 3.43 -4.35 6.52
CA LEU A 50 2.77 -3.25 7.23
C LEU A 50 2.09 -3.70 8.53
N GLU A 51 1.92 -5.01 8.69
CA GLU A 51 1.47 -5.59 9.96
C GLU A 51 2.66 -5.49 10.92
N GLU A 52 2.55 -4.62 11.93
CA GLU A 52 3.47 -4.66 13.07
C GLU A 52 3.23 -6.00 13.79
N ASP A 53 4.29 -6.79 13.97
CA ASP A 53 4.24 -7.92 14.89
C ASP A 53 3.80 -7.36 16.25
N ASP A 54 2.62 -7.73 16.73
CA ASP A 54 2.14 -7.48 18.09
C ASP A 54 3.16 -8.10 19.08
N LEU A 55 4.23 -7.36 19.41
CA LEU A 55 5.28 -7.73 20.37
C LEU A 55 4.99 -7.16 21.76
#